data_AF-A2ZHT8-F1
#
_entry.id   AF-A2ZHT8-F1
#
_cell.length_a   1.000
_cell.length_b   1.000
_cell.length_c   1.000
_cell.angle_alpha   90.00
_cell.angle_beta   90.00
_cell.angle_gamma   90.00
#
_symmetry.space_group_name_H-M   'P 1'
#
loop_
_entity.id
_entity.type
_entity.pdbx_description
1 polymer ?
#
loop_
_entity_poly.entity_id
_entity_poly.type
_entity_poly.pdbx_seq_one_letter_code
_entity_poly.pdbx_strand_id
1 'polypeptide(L)'
;MMPGTGDGSTYPIPDKSYGLDCRTQEAYITMDDQVVSAKRTVSLHPRTQETPLDMGRSEVGRAEETVSYPRERGDGWMEVQLGHFYNHQGDGMVVINLQEIVQLNSKKGLILEGMEIRHSIGP
;
A
#
# COMPACT_ATOMS: atom_id res chain seq x y z
N MET A 1 34.64 24.94 8.61
CA MET A 1 34.14 25.10 7.23
C MET A 1 33.01 24.11 7.06
N MET A 2 31.77 24.59 6.95
CA MET A 2 30.59 23.75 6.71
C MET A 2 30.23 23.86 5.22
N PRO A 3 29.95 22.75 4.53
CA PRO A 3 28.90 22.68 3.52
C PRO A 3 27.70 21.97 4.17
N GLY A 4 26.46 22.42 4.07
CA GLY A 4 25.74 22.86 2.88
C GLY A 4 24.43 22.07 2.91
N THR A 5 23.32 22.79 3.01
CA THR A 5 21.94 22.33 3.15
C THR A 5 21.51 21.27 2.14
N GLY A 6 20.91 20.19 2.63
CA GLY A 6 20.03 19.30 1.88
C GLY A 6 18.86 18.96 2.77
N ASP A 7 17.76 19.67 2.59
CA ASP A 7 16.44 19.43 3.19
C ASP A 7 15.76 18.23 2.53
N GLY A 8 16.42 17.08 2.53
CA GLY A 8 15.79 15.81 2.24
C GLY A 8 15.22 15.26 3.53
N SER A 9 13.98 15.57 3.88
CA SER A 9 13.23 14.84 4.91
C SER A 9 12.95 13.42 4.41
N THR A 10 14.01 12.60 4.36
CA THR A 10 13.93 11.16 4.18
C THR A 10 13.45 10.60 5.51
N TYR A 11 12.18 10.23 5.58
CA TYR A 11 11.66 9.52 6.74
C TYR A 11 12.45 8.21 6.83
N PRO A 12 13.18 7.96 7.92
CA PRO A 12 13.96 6.76 8.02
C PRO A 12 12.95 5.61 8.12
N ILE A 13 12.80 4.86 7.03
CA ILE A 13 12.58 3.44 7.19
C ILE A 13 13.69 3.01 8.17
N PRO A 14 13.35 2.51 9.38
CA PRO A 14 14.36 2.25 10.38
C PRO A 14 15.44 1.35 9.77
N ASP A 15 16.71 1.64 10.04
CA ASP A 15 17.92 0.93 9.55
C ASP A 15 17.94 -0.60 9.83
N LYS A 16 16.86 -1.14 10.40
CA LYS A 16 16.62 -2.55 10.71
C LYS A 16 15.30 -3.07 10.14
N SER A 17 14.69 -2.38 9.19
CA SER A 17 13.48 -2.85 8.51
C SER A 17 13.81 -4.02 7.59
N TYR A 18 12.97 -5.05 7.56
CA TYR A 18 13.10 -6.14 6.60
C TYR A 18 11.74 -6.74 6.28
N GLY A 19 11.65 -7.41 5.14
CA GLY A 19 10.45 -8.12 4.69
C GLY A 19 9.33 -7.21 4.16
N LEU A 20 9.59 -5.92 3.98
CA LEU A 20 8.62 -4.93 3.52
C LEU A 20 8.74 -4.62 2.00
N ASP A 21 9.86 -5.02 1.38
CA ASP A 21 10.16 -4.96 -0.07
C ASP A 21 9.35 -5.95 -0.91
N CYS A 22 8.66 -6.87 -0.24
CA CYS A 22 7.79 -7.84 -0.88
C CYS A 22 6.52 -7.18 -1.43
N ARG A 23 6.35 -7.21 -2.76
CA ARG A 23 5.22 -6.61 -3.50
C ARG A 23 3.87 -7.35 -3.37
N THR A 24 3.71 -8.27 -2.43
CA THR A 24 2.57 -9.22 -2.43
C THR A 24 1.58 -9.02 -1.29
N GLN A 25 1.36 -7.77 -0.85
CA GLN A 25 0.24 -7.53 0.07
C GLN A 25 -1.05 -7.50 -0.72
N GLU A 26 -2.08 -8.18 -0.26
CA GLU A 26 -3.42 -8.11 -0.80
C GLU A 26 -4.31 -7.29 0.13
N ALA A 27 -5.00 -6.30 -0.43
CA ALA A 27 -5.97 -5.48 0.25
C ALA A 27 -7.38 -5.71 -0.33
N TYR A 28 -8.37 -5.80 0.55
CA TYR A 28 -9.79 -5.86 0.16
C TYR A 28 -10.69 -5.46 1.34
N ILE A 29 -11.93 -5.12 1.02
CA ILE A 29 -12.91 -4.66 2.00
C ILE A 29 -14.07 -5.65 2.03
N THR A 30 -14.50 -6.02 3.23
CA THR A 30 -15.74 -6.77 3.45
C THR A 30 -16.75 -5.93 4.24
N MET A 31 -18.02 -6.13 3.95
CA MET A 31 -19.16 -5.58 4.69
C MET A 31 -20.11 -6.74 5.00
N ASP A 32 -20.43 -6.96 6.27
CA ASP A 32 -21.26 -8.07 6.73
C ASP A 32 -20.84 -9.42 6.12
N ASP A 33 -19.53 -9.71 6.21
CA ASP A 33 -18.86 -10.90 5.67
C ASP A 33 -18.88 -11.06 4.14
N GLN A 34 -19.38 -10.07 3.39
CA GLN A 34 -19.35 -10.05 1.91
C GLN A 34 -18.23 -9.15 1.39
N VAL A 35 -17.47 -9.61 0.39
CA VAL A 35 -16.44 -8.78 -0.26
C VAL A 35 -17.11 -7.70 -1.11
N VAL A 36 -16.86 -6.43 -0.78
CA VAL A 36 -17.48 -5.25 -1.43
C VAL A 36 -16.50 -4.42 -2.27
N SER A 37 -15.22 -4.81 -2.31
CA SER A 37 -14.22 -4.19 -3.17
C SER A 37 -13.55 -5.22 -4.07
N ALA A 38 -12.99 -4.77 -5.19
CA ALA A 38 -11.97 -5.56 -5.88
C ALA A 38 -10.77 -5.78 -4.94
N LYS A 39 -10.16 -6.95 -5.03
CA LYS A 39 -8.86 -7.23 -4.39
C LYS A 39 -7.78 -6.41 -5.10
N ARG A 40 -6.83 -5.89 -4.33
CA ARG A 40 -5.74 -5.06 -4.84
C ARG A 40 -4.41 -5.55 -4.30
N THR A 41 -3.44 -5.63 -5.18
CA THR A 41 -2.04 -5.82 -4.79
C THR A 41 -1.43 -4.48 -4.35
N VAL A 42 -0.89 -4.43 -3.14
CA VAL A 42 -0.33 -3.25 -2.48
C VAL A 42 1.14 -3.47 -2.12
N SER A 43 1.98 -2.49 -2.43
CA SER A 43 3.35 -2.42 -1.93
C SER A 43 3.38 -1.60 -0.63
N LEU A 44 4.18 -2.03 0.35
CA LEU A 44 4.53 -1.22 1.53
C LEU A 44 5.87 -0.52 1.37
N HIS A 45 6.50 -0.66 0.20
CA HIS A 45 7.73 0.01 -0.16
C HIS A 45 7.47 1.03 -1.28
N PRO A 46 8.03 2.25 -1.16
CA PRO A 46 7.99 3.23 -2.24
C PRO A 46 8.54 2.63 -3.53
N ARG A 47 8.00 3.07 -4.67
CA ARG A 47 8.51 2.64 -5.98
C ARG A 47 9.87 3.31 -6.21
N THR A 48 10.96 2.58 -6.06
CA THR A 48 12.28 3.04 -6.53
C THR A 48 12.26 3.06 -8.05
N GLN A 49 12.65 4.19 -8.66
CA GLN A 49 12.67 4.35 -10.12
C GLN A 49 13.80 3.56 -10.80
N GLU A 50 14.65 2.87 -10.03
CA GLU A 50 15.82 2.13 -10.50
C GLU A 50 15.81 0.67 -10.01
N THR A 51 15.09 -0.20 -10.72
CA THR A 51 15.52 -1.60 -10.87
C THR A 51 15.35 -2.00 -12.33
N PRO A 52 16.40 -1.91 -13.16
CA PRO A 52 16.43 -2.60 -14.43
C PRO A 52 16.68 -4.09 -14.17
N LEU A 53 15.68 -4.77 -13.62
CA LEU A 53 15.53 -6.23 -13.66
C LEU A 53 14.07 -6.56 -13.97
N ASP A 54 13.55 -5.90 -14.99
CA ASP A 54 12.61 -6.54 -15.90
C ASP A 54 13.44 -7.44 -16.82
N MET A 55 13.77 -8.63 -16.33
CA MET A 55 14.21 -9.71 -17.21
C MET A 55 13.55 -11.00 -16.74
N GLY A 56 12.37 -11.27 -17.29
CA GLY A 56 11.88 -12.64 -17.43
C GLY A 56 10.54 -12.96 -16.77
N ARG A 57 9.48 -12.17 -17.03
CA ARG A 57 8.12 -12.73 -17.03
C ARG A 57 7.08 -11.90 -17.81
N SER A 58 7.28 -11.81 -19.13
CA SER A 58 6.16 -11.70 -20.08
C SER A 58 5.58 -13.12 -20.27
N GLU A 59 4.29 -13.47 -20.29
CA GLU A 59 2.97 -12.84 -20.13
C GLU A 59 2.00 -14.03 -20.01
N VAL A 60 0.88 -13.96 -19.26
CA VAL A 60 -0.42 -14.54 -19.70
C VAL A 60 -1.54 -13.76 -19.00
N GLY A 61 -2.46 -13.22 -19.80
CA GLY A 61 -3.39 -12.16 -19.45
C GLY A 61 -4.32 -12.37 -18.25
N ARG A 62 -4.58 -11.26 -17.55
CA ARG A 62 -5.83 -10.80 -16.94
C ARG A 62 -5.63 -9.30 -16.66
N ALA A 63 -6.71 -8.52 -16.75
CA ALA A 63 -6.72 -7.06 -16.64
C ALA A 63 -5.64 -6.50 -15.72
N GLU A 64 -4.87 -5.51 -16.19
CA GLU A 64 -3.72 -4.89 -15.50
C GLU A 64 -3.97 -4.73 -14.00
N GLU A 65 -3.52 -5.71 -13.21
CA GLU A 65 -3.53 -5.60 -11.74
C GLU A 65 -2.36 -4.70 -11.37
N THR A 66 -2.56 -3.39 -11.54
CA THR A 66 -1.57 -2.38 -11.24
C THR A 66 -1.31 -2.37 -9.74
N VAL A 67 -0.10 -2.74 -9.35
CA VAL A 67 0.35 -2.67 -7.95
C VAL A 67 0.19 -1.23 -7.45
N SER A 68 -0.52 -1.06 -6.34
CA SER A 68 -0.65 0.24 -5.67
C SER A 68 0.58 0.50 -4.82
N TYR A 69 1.30 1.59 -5.11
CA TYR A 69 2.47 2.01 -4.37
C TYR A 69 2.14 3.14 -3.40
N PRO A 70 2.80 3.21 -2.24
CA PRO A 70 2.66 4.34 -1.33
C PRO A 70 3.14 5.63 -2.00
N ARG A 71 2.47 6.73 -1.69
CA ARG A 71 2.83 8.09 -2.11
C ARG A 71 3.11 8.94 -0.88
N GLU A 72 4.05 9.86 -1.01
CA GLU A 72 4.37 10.80 0.06
C GLU A 72 3.20 11.76 0.27
N ARG A 73 2.83 11.94 1.54
CA ARG A 73 1.87 12.93 2.03
C ARG A 73 2.63 14.23 2.32
N GLY A 74 1.93 15.37 2.38
CA GLY A 74 2.58 16.69 2.59
C GLY A 74 3.29 16.90 3.93
N ASP A 75 3.15 15.97 4.87
CA ASP A 75 3.85 15.92 6.16
C ASP A 75 4.86 14.74 6.21
N GLY A 76 5.12 14.18 5.03
CA GLY A 76 6.07 13.14 4.66
C GLY A 76 5.86 11.76 5.27
N TRP A 77 4.68 11.48 5.82
CA TRP A 77 4.22 10.10 5.88
C TRP A 77 3.93 9.54 4.49
N MET A 78 4.00 8.23 4.33
CA MET A 78 3.55 7.56 3.12
C MET A 78 2.10 7.11 3.27
N GLU A 79 1.24 7.35 2.27
CA GLU A 79 -0.13 6.84 2.21
C GLU A 79 -0.36 5.95 0.98
N VAL A 80 -1.19 4.92 1.12
CA VAL A 80 -1.59 4.04 0.02
C VAL A 80 -3.08 3.72 0.10
N GLN A 81 -3.78 3.77 -1.03
CA GLN A 81 -5.20 3.45 -1.09
C GLN A 81 -5.40 1.92 -1.06
N LEU A 82 -6.13 1.44 -0.06
CA LEU A 82 -6.43 0.00 0.08
C LEU A 82 -7.67 -0.44 -0.70
N GLY A 83 -8.64 0.45 -0.91
CA GLY A 83 -9.92 0.08 -1.49
C GLY A 83 -10.87 1.26 -1.69
N HIS A 84 -12.05 0.95 -2.20
CA HIS A 84 -13.23 1.80 -2.18
C HIS A 84 -14.44 0.89 -1.96
N PHE A 85 -15.43 1.38 -1.22
CA PHE A 85 -16.68 0.69 -0.96
C PHE A 85 -17.82 1.71 -0.90
N TYR A 86 -19.04 1.26 -1.20
CA TYR A 86 -20.22 2.10 -1.14
C TYR A 86 -20.95 1.90 0.18
N ASN A 87 -21.21 3.00 0.87
CA ASN A 87 -22.10 3.00 2.03
C ASN A 87 -23.56 2.96 1.53
N HIS A 88 -24.17 1.77 1.51
CA HIS A 88 -25.61 1.64 1.30
C HIS A 88 -26.32 2.01 2.60
N GLN A 89 -27.18 3.03 2.56
CA GLN A 89 -27.92 3.60 3.70
C GLN A 89 -28.32 2.54 4.74
N GLY A 90 -27.50 2.37 5.79
CA GLY A 90 -27.69 1.34 6.81
C GLY A 90 -26.49 1.22 7.74
N ASP A 91 -26.71 0.51 8.84
CA ASP A 91 -25.66 0.13 9.79
C ASP A 91 -25.08 -1.22 9.37
N GLY A 92 -23.76 -1.33 9.33
CA GLY A 92 -23.06 -2.57 8.96
C GLY A 92 -21.61 -2.57 9.41
N MET A 93 -21.02 -3.75 9.54
CA MET A 93 -19.62 -3.89 9.94
C MET A 93 -18.72 -3.86 8.71
N VAL A 94 -17.87 -2.85 8.60
CA VAL A 94 -16.85 -2.75 7.55
C VAL A 94 -15.52 -3.27 8.08
N VAL A 95 -14.93 -4.24 7.39
CA VAL A 95 -13.60 -4.76 7.68
C VAL A 95 -12.68 -4.47 6.51
N ILE A 96 -11.59 -3.77 6.79
CA ILE A 96 -10.53 -3.48 5.82
C ILE A 96 -9.41 -4.48 6.07
N ASN A 97 -9.16 -5.35 5.10
CA ASN A 97 -8.15 -6.39 5.16
C ASN A 97 -6.90 -5.94 4.41
N LEU A 98 -5.74 -6.14 5.02
CA LEU A 98 -4.43 -6.01 4.39
C LEU A 98 -3.57 -7.18 4.90
N GLN A 99 -3.24 -8.10 4.01
CA GLN A 99 -2.52 -9.31 4.39
C GLN A 99 -1.44 -9.68 3.38
N GLU A 100 -0.37 -10.28 3.88
CA GLU A 100 0.64 -10.85 3.03
C GLU A 100 0.23 -12.27 2.63
N ILE A 101 0.24 -12.59 1.33
CA ILE A 101 -0.35 -13.84 0.82
C ILE A 101 0.67 -14.82 0.20
N VAL A 102 1.98 -14.52 0.19
CA VAL A 102 2.97 -15.31 -0.57
C VAL A 102 4.12 -15.83 0.28
N GLN A 103 4.93 -14.96 0.85
CA GLN A 103 6.15 -15.29 1.58
C GLN A 103 5.89 -15.62 3.06
N LEU A 104 4.82 -15.08 3.64
CA LEU A 104 4.44 -15.17 5.05
C LEU A 104 5.60 -14.87 6.03
N ASN A 105 6.51 -13.98 5.62
CA ASN A 105 7.71 -13.64 6.38
C ASN A 105 7.42 -12.59 7.45
N SER A 106 8.17 -12.64 8.55
CA SER A 106 8.11 -11.58 9.57
C SER A 106 8.52 -10.23 8.96
N LYS A 107 7.71 -9.19 9.25
CA LYS A 107 7.97 -7.81 8.84
C LYS A 107 8.43 -7.01 10.04
N LYS A 108 9.43 -6.14 9.86
CA LYS A 108 9.91 -5.23 10.90
C LYS A 108 10.09 -3.83 10.34
N GLY A 109 9.87 -2.82 11.20
CA GLY A 109 10.15 -1.43 10.89
C GLY A 109 9.01 -0.68 10.19
N LEU A 110 7.82 -1.28 10.08
CA LEU A 110 6.63 -0.57 9.64
C LEU A 110 6.00 0.16 10.83
N ILE A 111 5.84 1.46 10.71
CA ILE A 111 5.07 2.26 11.64
C ILE A 111 3.79 2.67 10.91
N LEU A 112 2.64 2.33 11.50
CA LEU A 112 1.33 2.75 11.01
C LEU A 112 0.88 3.92 11.87
N GLU A 113 0.83 5.11 11.28
CA GLU A 113 0.29 6.29 11.95
C GLU A 113 -1.22 6.16 12.17
N GLY A 114 -1.92 5.64 11.17
CA GLY A 114 -3.36 5.48 11.22
C GLY A 114 -3.96 4.98 9.91
N MET A 115 -5.28 4.99 9.85
CA MET A 115 -6.09 4.67 8.69
C MET A 115 -7.16 5.75 8.53
N GLU A 116 -7.42 6.16 7.29
CA GLU A 116 -8.38 7.21 6.99
C GLU A 116 -9.43 6.70 6.00
N ILE A 117 -10.70 7.00 6.28
CA ILE A 117 -11.81 6.76 5.37
C ILE A 117 -12.24 8.12 4.83
N ARG A 118 -12.03 8.34 3.53
CA ARG A 118 -12.40 9.56 2.83
C ARG A 118 -13.70 9.33 2.06
N HIS A 119 -14.65 10.26 2.16
CA HIS A 119 -15.80 10.25 1.27
C HIS A 119 -15.35 10.67 -0.13
N SER A 120 -15.91 10.04 -1.14
CA SER A 120 -15.78 10.46 -2.53
C SER A 120 -17.17 10.59 -3.12
N ILE A 121 -17.42 11.66 -3.86
CA ILE A 121 -18.60 11.72 -4.72
C ILE A 121 -18.31 10.75 -5.87
N GLY A 122 -19.05 9.65 -5.92
CA GLY A 122 -18.99 8.73 -7.06
C GLY A 122 -19.47 9.43 -8.34
N PRO A 123 -19.19 8.87 -9.53
CA PRO A 123 -19.91 9.28 -10.73
C PRO A 123 -21.42 9.09 -10.59
#